data_AF-A0A1H9V9Y6-F1
#
_entry.id   AF-A0A1H9V9Y6-F1
#
_cell.length_a   1.000
_cell.length_b   1.000
_cell.length_c   1.000
_cell.angle_alpha   90.00
_cell.angle_beta   90.00
_cell.angle_gamma   90.00
#
_symmetry.space_group_name_H-M   'P 1'
#
loop_
_entity.id
_entity.type
_entity.pdbx_description
1 polymer ?
#
loop_
_entity_poly.entity_id
_entity_poly.type
_entity_poly.pdbx_seq_one_letter_code
_entity_poly.pdbx_strand_id
1 'polypeptide(L)'
;MYAERPAPAGLACLWTRTAASETVQRVVPDGCTDLMWTPATGALFVAGPDTRAQLARVAPGTLYGVRLPPGAFPSVFGVPAHAVRDQRVPLPELVPGARLTSFSDMVAFCASRVVVDPALAATASLLRSADVASAAWEIGLSSRQLRRRCLDAFGYPPKVLQRVLRFDAALRLAWRGLPFAAVAAEAGYADQAHLAREVRAMAGVPLGQLIRP
;
A
#
# COMPACT_ATOMS: atom_id res chain seq x y z
N MET A 1 -7.30 1.04 18.47
CA MET A 1 -8.36 1.44 17.52
C MET A 1 -7.72 2.05 16.28
N TYR A 2 -8.13 1.61 15.10
CA TYR A 2 -7.76 2.19 13.80
C TYR A 2 -8.94 2.96 13.23
N ALA A 3 -8.70 4.11 12.62
CA ALA A 3 -9.73 4.93 11.98
C ALA A 3 -9.17 5.66 10.77
N GLU A 4 -9.92 5.65 9.67
CA GLU A 4 -9.64 6.41 8.45
C GLU A 4 -10.53 7.65 8.37
N ARG A 5 -10.04 8.69 7.71
CA ARG A 5 -10.73 9.95 7.46
C ARG A 5 -10.46 10.40 6.03
N PRO A 6 -11.40 11.15 5.41
CA PRO A 6 -11.16 11.79 4.13
C PRO A 6 -9.89 12.66 4.16
N ALA A 7 -9.13 12.64 3.07
CA ALA A 7 -7.95 13.46 2.89
C ALA A 7 -8.21 14.60 1.90
N PRO A 8 -7.36 15.64 1.88
CA PRO A 8 -7.34 16.62 0.80
C PRO A 8 -7.20 15.96 -0.60
N ALA A 9 -7.61 16.69 -1.63
CA ALA A 9 -7.56 16.20 -3.00
C ALA A 9 -6.17 15.66 -3.38
N GLY A 10 -6.15 14.52 -4.07
CA GLY A 10 -4.92 13.85 -4.50
C GLY A 10 -4.34 12.85 -3.50
N LEU A 11 -4.69 12.90 -2.21
CA LEU A 11 -4.31 11.89 -1.23
C LEU A 11 -5.38 10.80 -1.12
N ALA A 12 -5.00 9.58 -0.71
CA ALA A 12 -5.96 8.47 -0.63
C ALA A 12 -6.82 8.55 0.64
N CYS A 13 -6.19 8.61 1.81
CA CYS A 13 -6.87 8.84 3.08
C CYS A 13 -5.88 9.32 4.15
N LEU A 14 -6.45 9.86 5.22
CA LEU A 14 -5.74 10.10 6.48
C LEU A 14 -6.14 8.99 7.43
N TRP A 15 -5.21 8.49 8.24
CA TRP A 15 -5.54 7.48 9.22
C TRP A 15 -4.84 7.70 10.55
N THR A 16 -5.48 7.19 11.60
CA THR A 16 -4.94 7.19 12.96
C THR A 16 -5.06 5.80 13.54
N ARG A 17 -4.05 5.38 14.31
CA ARG A 17 -4.09 4.16 15.10
C ARG A 17 -3.65 4.43 16.52
N THR A 18 -4.54 4.18 17.49
CA THR A 18 -4.24 4.30 18.92
C THR A 18 -4.12 2.91 19.54
N ALA A 19 -3.07 2.67 20.32
CA ALA A 19 -2.86 1.46 21.09
C ALA A 19 -2.68 1.80 22.58
N ALA A 20 -3.36 1.07 23.48
CA ALA A 20 -3.25 1.27 24.92
C ALA A 20 -2.01 0.57 25.51
N SER A 21 -1.54 -0.50 24.86
CA SER A 21 -0.37 -1.28 25.24
C SER A 21 0.47 -1.60 23.99
N GLU A 22 1.71 -2.05 24.19
CA GLU A 22 2.53 -2.53 23.08
C GLU A 22 1.84 -3.70 22.39
N THR A 23 1.81 -3.65 21.06
CA THR A 23 1.18 -4.70 20.24
C THR A 23 1.96 -4.90 18.94
N VAL A 24 1.90 -6.11 18.39
CA VAL A 24 2.46 -6.41 17.08
C VAL A 24 1.32 -6.38 16.06
N GLN A 25 1.40 -5.46 15.11
CA GLN A 25 0.49 -5.39 13.98
C GLN A 25 1.10 -6.07 12.77
N ARG A 26 0.31 -6.91 12.13
CA ARG A 26 0.60 -7.41 10.79
C ARG A 26 0.11 -6.40 9.76
N VAL A 27 1.04 -5.72 9.10
CA VAL A 27 0.76 -4.86 7.95
C VAL A 27 0.89 -5.72 6.71
N VAL A 28 -0.15 -5.79 5.88
CA VAL A 28 -0.18 -6.64 4.69
C VAL A 28 -0.04 -5.78 3.42
N PRO A 29 0.47 -6.34 2.31
CA PRO A 29 0.54 -5.63 1.04
C PRO A 29 -0.85 -5.16 0.55
N ASP A 30 -1.01 -3.87 0.28
CA ASP A 30 -2.24 -3.27 -0.25
C ASP A 30 -2.00 -2.38 -1.49
N GLY A 31 -0.73 -2.23 -1.91
CA GLY A 31 -0.33 -1.39 -3.04
C GLY A 31 -0.30 0.10 -2.73
N CYS A 32 -0.48 0.49 -1.46
CA CYS A 32 -0.35 1.86 -0.99
C CYS A 32 1.01 2.07 -0.31
N THR A 33 1.34 3.34 -0.09
CA THR A 33 2.49 3.77 0.71
C THR A 33 2.03 4.85 1.67
N ASP A 34 2.66 4.93 2.84
CA ASP A 34 2.20 5.78 3.94
C ASP A 34 3.37 6.63 4.48
N LEU A 35 3.14 7.92 4.72
CA LEU A 35 3.99 8.72 5.61
C LEU A 35 3.43 8.66 7.01
N MET A 36 4.23 8.26 7.99
CA MET A 36 3.79 7.88 9.32
C MET A 36 4.53 8.67 10.40
N TRP A 37 3.82 9.08 11.44
CA TRP A 37 4.37 9.84 12.55
C TRP A 37 3.83 9.39 13.91
N THR A 38 4.75 9.22 14.86
CA THR A 38 4.46 8.90 16.26
C THR A 38 4.87 10.10 17.13
N PRO A 39 3.93 10.93 17.63
CA PRO A 39 4.27 12.12 18.41
C PRO A 39 5.05 11.81 19.68
N ALA A 40 4.72 10.69 20.35
CA ALA A 40 5.34 10.30 21.61
C ALA A 40 6.86 10.05 21.50
N THR A 41 7.34 9.66 20.32
CA THR A 41 8.78 9.38 20.07
C THR A 41 9.40 10.35 19.07
N GLY A 42 8.59 11.19 18.41
CA GLY A 42 9.02 12.01 17.27
C GLY A 42 9.36 11.21 16.01
N ALA A 43 9.15 9.88 16.00
CA ALA A 43 9.50 9.04 14.87
C ALA A 43 8.66 9.40 13.64
N LEU A 44 9.32 9.73 12.54
CA LEU A 44 8.73 10.13 11.26
C LEU A 44 9.37 9.31 10.15
N PHE A 45 8.59 8.43 9.52
CA PHE A 45 9.11 7.47 8.55
C PHE A 45 8.10 7.20 7.43
N VAL A 46 8.64 6.74 6.32
CA VAL A 46 7.88 6.34 5.14
C VAL A 46 7.81 4.82 5.11
N ALA A 47 6.59 4.29 4.98
CA ALA A 47 6.35 2.90 4.66
C ALA A 47 6.40 2.72 3.14
N GLY A 48 7.46 2.05 2.67
CA GLY A 48 7.58 1.65 1.28
C GLY A 48 6.61 0.54 0.90
N PRO A 49 6.50 0.23 -0.41
CA PRO A 49 5.58 -0.79 -0.89
C PRO A 49 6.04 -2.17 -0.41
N ASP A 50 5.12 -2.91 0.18
CA ASP A 50 5.38 -4.26 0.69
C ASP A 50 5.03 -5.33 -0.36
N THR A 51 5.87 -6.37 -0.45
CA THR A 51 5.61 -7.60 -1.20
C THR A 51 5.14 -8.73 -0.30
N ARG A 52 5.39 -8.60 1.01
CA ARG A 52 4.99 -9.52 2.07
C ARG A 52 4.62 -8.75 3.33
N ALA A 53 3.90 -9.39 4.22
CA ALA A 53 3.46 -8.77 5.45
C ALA A 53 4.63 -8.44 6.36
N GLN A 54 4.59 -7.23 6.90
CA GLN A 54 5.53 -6.71 7.87
C GLN A 54 4.92 -6.83 9.27
N LEU A 55 5.75 -7.22 10.25
CA LEU A 55 5.36 -7.25 11.66
C LEU A 55 5.83 -5.96 12.34
N ALA A 56 4.95 -4.98 12.37
CA ALA A 56 5.21 -3.69 12.98
C ALA A 56 4.92 -3.75 14.49
N ARG A 57 5.96 -3.51 15.30
CA ARG A 57 5.77 -3.22 16.73
C ARG A 57 5.17 -1.84 16.87
N VAL A 58 4.07 -1.74 17.59
CA VAL A 58 3.38 -0.48 17.84
C VAL A 58 3.36 -0.23 19.33
N ALA A 59 4.10 0.80 19.72
CA ALA A 59 4.16 1.29 21.08
C ALA A 59 2.81 1.89 21.52
N PRO A 60 2.56 1.97 22.83
CA PRO A 60 1.42 2.71 23.36
C PRO A 60 1.38 4.15 22.85
N GLY A 61 0.19 4.67 22.57
CA GLY A 61 -0.04 6.01 22.05
C GLY A 61 -0.73 6.02 20.70
N THR A 62 -0.64 7.15 19.99
CA THR A 62 -1.30 7.36 18.70
C THR A 62 -0.28 7.51 17.58
N LEU A 63 -0.47 6.72 16.53
CA LEU A 63 0.24 6.78 15.27
C LEU A 63 -0.65 7.47 14.24
N TYR A 64 -0.08 8.41 13.51
CA TYR A 64 -0.75 9.15 12.44
C TYR A 64 -0.17 8.73 11.10
N GLY A 65 -1.01 8.66 10.07
CA GLY A 65 -0.58 8.32 8.72
C GLY A 65 -1.28 9.12 7.65
N VAL A 66 -0.52 9.45 6.61
CA VAL A 66 -1.01 9.97 5.34
C VAL A 66 -0.80 8.91 4.28
N ARG A 67 -1.89 8.37 3.74
CA ARG A 67 -1.85 7.36 2.69
C ARG A 67 -1.79 8.01 1.32
N LEU A 68 -0.77 7.69 0.56
CA LEU A 68 -0.63 8.13 -0.82
C LEU A 68 -1.46 7.23 -1.75
N PRO A 69 -2.05 7.77 -2.82
CA PRO A 69 -2.68 6.93 -3.83
C PRO A 69 -1.62 6.05 -4.51
N PRO A 70 -2.02 4.87 -5.02
CA PRO A 70 -1.10 3.97 -5.73
C PRO A 70 -0.32 4.70 -6.83
N GLY A 71 1.01 4.54 -6.81
CA GLY A 71 1.90 5.10 -7.83
C GLY A 71 2.38 6.53 -7.58
N ALA A 72 1.87 7.23 -6.56
CA ALA A 72 2.28 8.61 -6.30
C ALA A 72 3.56 8.76 -5.46
N PHE A 73 4.11 7.66 -4.93
CA PHE A 73 5.28 7.67 -4.05
C PHE A 73 6.45 8.54 -4.58
N PRO A 74 6.89 8.41 -5.86
CA PRO A 74 8.06 9.15 -6.32
C PRO A 74 7.84 10.66 -6.36
N SER A 75 6.61 11.11 -6.64
CA SER A 75 6.29 12.55 -6.67
C SER A 75 6.45 13.21 -5.31
N VAL A 76 6.20 12.48 -4.23
CA VAL A 76 6.24 13.01 -2.86
C VAL A 76 7.66 12.97 -2.28
N PHE A 77 8.40 11.88 -2.52
CA PHE A 77 9.68 11.63 -1.87
C PHE A 77 10.91 11.79 -2.77
N GLY A 78 10.73 11.99 -4.08
CA GLY A 78 11.83 12.29 -5.01
C GLY A 78 12.71 11.09 -5.37
N VAL A 79 12.36 9.87 -4.96
CA VAL A 79 13.08 8.63 -5.27
C VAL A 79 12.13 7.57 -5.82
N PRO A 80 12.59 6.60 -6.62
CA PRO A 80 11.73 5.53 -7.10
C PRO A 80 11.29 4.63 -5.93
N ALA A 81 10.04 4.17 -5.97
CA ALA A 81 9.44 3.35 -4.92
C ALA A 81 10.18 2.02 -4.69
N HIS A 82 10.87 1.49 -5.71
CA HIS A 82 11.64 0.25 -5.56
C HIS A 82 12.88 0.41 -4.67
N ALA A 83 13.36 1.64 -4.44
CA ALA A 83 14.48 1.91 -3.55
C ALA A 83 14.13 1.60 -2.07
N VAL A 84 12.85 1.70 -1.72
CA VAL A 84 12.36 1.49 -0.35
C VAL A 84 11.39 0.30 -0.24
N ARG A 85 11.35 -0.56 -1.24
CA ARG A 85 10.48 -1.75 -1.24
C ARG A 85 10.79 -2.60 -0.01
N ASP A 86 9.75 -3.07 0.67
CA ASP A 86 9.81 -3.87 1.89
C ASP A 86 10.55 -3.19 3.06
N GLN A 87 10.65 -1.85 3.06
CA GLN A 87 11.37 -1.09 4.07
C GLN A 87 10.50 -0.04 4.77
N ARG A 88 10.96 0.40 5.94
CA ARG A 88 10.47 1.58 6.68
C ARG A 88 11.64 2.52 6.84
N VAL A 89 11.59 3.66 6.15
CA VAL A 89 12.75 4.55 6.02
C VAL A 89 12.45 5.88 6.72
N PRO A 90 13.31 6.37 7.63
CA PRO A 90 13.17 7.71 8.20
C PRO A 90 13.03 8.77 7.11
N LEU A 91 12.08 9.70 7.26
CA LEU A 91 11.85 10.72 6.21
C LEU A 91 13.11 11.52 5.85
N PRO A 92 13.99 11.93 6.80
CA PRO A 92 15.20 12.69 6.47
C PRO A 92 16.20 11.95 5.56
N GLU A 93 16.16 10.61 5.51
CA GLU A 93 17.01 9.83 4.60
C GLU A 93 16.51 9.88 3.15
N LEU A 94 15.20 10.08 2.94
CA LEU A 94 14.60 10.20 1.61
C LEU A 94 14.53 11.66 1.15
N VAL A 95 14.19 12.56 2.07
CA VAL A 95 14.03 13.99 1.81
C VAL A 95 14.87 14.77 2.82
N PRO A 96 16.18 14.93 2.54
CA PRO A 96 17.08 15.66 3.43
C PRO A 96 16.55 17.06 3.73
N GLY A 97 16.56 17.43 5.01
CA GLY A 97 16.09 18.74 5.48
C GLY A 97 14.58 18.86 5.69
N ALA A 98 13.77 17.83 5.36
CA ALA A 98 12.36 17.83 5.72
C ALA A 98 12.19 17.83 7.25
N ARG A 99 11.50 18.85 7.78
CA ARG A 99 11.16 18.96 9.21
C ARG A 99 9.65 19.07 9.32
N LEU A 100 9.01 17.96 9.69
CA LEU A 100 7.58 17.89 9.94
C LEU A 100 7.39 17.64 11.43
N THR A 101 6.69 18.54 12.10
CA THR A 101 6.54 18.55 13.56
C THR A 101 5.12 18.26 14.02
N SER A 102 4.17 18.23 13.08
CA SER A 102 2.77 17.97 13.33
C SER A 102 2.16 17.08 12.25
N PHE A 103 1.00 16.50 12.54
CA PHE A 103 0.23 15.77 11.53
C PHE A 103 -0.24 16.69 10.40
N SER A 104 -0.55 17.95 10.69
CA SER A 104 -0.89 18.95 9.68
C SER A 104 0.26 19.20 8.71
N ASP A 105 1.50 19.25 9.21
CA ASP A 105 2.70 19.42 8.39
C ASP A 105 2.86 18.25 7.42
N MET A 106 2.60 17.02 7.87
CA MET A 106 2.63 15.83 7.00
C MET A 106 1.60 15.90 5.88
N VAL A 107 0.36 16.31 6.22
CA VAL A 107 -0.71 16.43 5.24
C VAL A 107 -0.35 17.49 4.20
N ALA A 108 0.10 18.67 4.64
CA ALA A 108 0.52 19.76 3.75
C ALA A 108 1.73 19.36 2.88
N PHE A 109 2.71 18.66 3.46
CA PHE A 109 3.87 18.14 2.75
C PHE A 109 3.49 17.18 1.63
N CYS A 110 2.64 16.18 1.92
CA CYS A 110 2.19 15.23 0.91
C CYS A 110 1.28 15.90 -0.14
N ALA A 111 0.31 16.70 0.28
CA ALA A 111 -0.66 17.34 -0.62
C ALA A 111 -0.01 18.33 -1.59
N SER A 112 1.05 19.06 -1.17
CA SER A 112 1.76 19.99 -2.03
C SER A 112 2.65 19.33 -3.09
N ARG A 113 2.90 18.02 -2.97
CA ARG A 113 3.84 17.28 -3.83
C ARG A 113 3.19 16.15 -4.61
N VAL A 114 2.03 15.67 -4.17
CA VAL A 114 1.39 14.50 -4.75
C VAL A 114 1.01 14.78 -6.21
N VAL A 115 1.54 13.96 -7.10
CA VAL A 115 1.17 13.93 -8.51
C VAL A 115 0.80 12.50 -8.87
N VAL A 116 -0.41 12.33 -9.39
CA VAL A 116 -0.90 11.03 -9.87
C VAL A 116 -0.81 11.05 -11.40
N ASP A 117 0.11 10.27 -11.96
CA ASP A 117 0.17 10.04 -13.41
C ASP A 117 -1.10 9.27 -13.83
N PRO A 118 -1.94 9.81 -14.73
CA PRO A 118 -3.15 9.14 -15.19
C PRO A 118 -2.88 7.74 -15.78
N ALA A 119 -1.73 7.53 -16.44
CA ALA A 119 -1.36 6.24 -17.00
C ALA A 119 -1.03 5.21 -15.89
N LEU A 120 -0.42 5.66 -14.78
CA LEU A 120 -0.16 4.80 -13.62
C LEU A 120 -1.45 4.50 -12.85
N ALA A 121 -2.34 5.47 -12.69
CA ALA A 121 -3.66 5.25 -12.12
C ALA A 121 -4.48 4.23 -12.95
N ALA A 122 -4.49 4.40 -14.27
CA ALA A 122 -5.11 3.45 -15.20
C ALA A 122 -4.46 2.06 -15.10
N THR A 123 -3.13 1.98 -15.01
CA THR A 123 -2.41 0.71 -14.80
C THR A 123 -2.91 -0.02 -13.54
N ALA A 124 -2.97 0.68 -12.40
CA ALA A 124 -3.42 0.08 -11.15
C ALA A 124 -4.89 -0.35 -11.22
N SER A 125 -5.73 0.39 -11.95
CA SER A 125 -7.13 0.01 -12.18
C SER A 125 -7.23 -1.25 -13.05
N LEU A 126 -6.60 -1.24 -14.22
CA LEU A 126 -6.68 -2.30 -15.22
C LEU A 126 -6.11 -3.62 -14.69
N LEU A 127 -5.00 -3.58 -13.94
CA LEU A 127 -4.39 -4.80 -13.40
C LEU A 127 -5.25 -5.51 -12.35
N ARG A 128 -6.36 -4.92 -11.89
CA ARG A 128 -7.34 -5.61 -11.03
C ARG A 128 -8.15 -6.66 -11.80
N SER A 129 -8.36 -6.47 -13.11
CA SER A 129 -9.26 -7.31 -13.92
C SER A 129 -8.62 -7.84 -15.21
N ALA A 130 -7.61 -7.16 -15.76
CA ALA A 130 -6.94 -7.52 -17.00
C ALA A 130 -5.54 -8.12 -16.75
N ASP A 131 -5.04 -8.91 -17.71
CA ASP A 131 -3.65 -9.33 -17.72
C ASP A 131 -2.68 -8.16 -18.03
N VAL A 132 -1.40 -8.39 -17.79
CA VAL A 132 -0.36 -7.35 -17.94
C VAL A 132 -0.19 -6.88 -19.39
N ALA A 133 -0.36 -7.77 -20.37
CA ALA A 133 -0.19 -7.42 -21.78
C ALA A 133 -1.37 -6.57 -22.27
N SER A 134 -2.59 -6.97 -21.91
CA SER A 134 -3.82 -6.21 -22.19
C SER A 134 -3.76 -4.82 -21.55
N ALA A 135 -3.38 -4.72 -20.27
CA ALA A 135 -3.21 -3.43 -19.60
C ALA A 135 -2.11 -2.57 -20.25
N ALA A 136 -1.00 -3.16 -20.71
CA ALA A 136 0.05 -2.41 -21.41
C ALA A 136 -0.46 -1.83 -22.73
N TRP A 137 -1.16 -2.65 -23.51
CA TRP A 137 -1.73 -2.27 -24.80
C TRP A 137 -2.75 -1.13 -24.66
N GLU A 138 -3.67 -1.23 -23.70
CA GLU A 138 -4.72 -0.23 -23.47
C GLU A 138 -4.16 1.15 -23.07
N ILE A 139 -3.04 1.17 -22.34
CA ILE A 139 -2.36 2.39 -21.93
C ILE A 139 -1.40 2.91 -23.02
N GLY A 140 -1.23 2.19 -24.12
CA GLY A 140 -0.32 2.54 -25.20
C GLY A 140 1.16 2.37 -24.84
N LEU A 141 1.49 1.42 -23.96
CA LEU A 141 2.86 1.13 -23.52
C LEU A 141 3.30 -0.25 -23.98
N SER A 142 4.58 -0.37 -24.36
CA SER A 142 5.23 -1.68 -24.44
C SER A 142 5.37 -2.32 -23.06
N SER A 143 5.50 -3.65 -23.01
CA SER A 143 5.71 -4.38 -21.75
C SER A 143 6.96 -3.91 -20.99
N ARG A 144 8.02 -3.51 -21.71
CA ARG A 144 9.24 -2.95 -21.11
C ARG A 144 9.00 -1.59 -20.47
N GLN A 145 8.25 -0.70 -21.14
CA GLN A 145 7.89 0.61 -20.60
C GLN A 145 6.98 0.46 -19.37
N LEU A 146 5.96 -0.39 -19.45
CA LEU A 146 5.08 -0.68 -18.31
C LEU A 146 5.87 -1.22 -17.12
N ARG A 147 6.77 -2.20 -17.37
CA ARG A 147 7.61 -2.77 -16.31
C ARG A 147 8.44 -1.70 -15.60
N ARG A 148 9.13 -0.83 -16.35
CA ARG A 148 9.95 0.24 -15.79
C ARG A 148 9.11 1.21 -14.97
N ARG A 149 8.02 1.71 -15.55
CA ARG A 149 7.09 2.62 -14.86
C ARG A 149 6.52 2.01 -13.57
N CYS A 150 6.19 0.71 -13.58
CA CYS A 150 5.70 0.06 -12.37
C CYS A 150 6.77 -0.09 -11.28
N LEU A 151 8.01 -0.40 -11.66
CA LEU A 151 9.12 -0.46 -10.70
C LEU A 151 9.35 0.91 -10.06
N ASP A 152 9.30 1.98 -10.83
CA ASP A 152 9.52 3.33 -10.32
C ASP A 152 8.37 3.79 -9.44
N ALA A 153 7.11 3.55 -9.84
CA ALA A 153 5.94 4.08 -9.15
C ALA A 153 5.41 3.23 -7.99
N PHE A 154 5.37 1.90 -8.17
CA PHE A 154 4.79 0.96 -7.21
C PHE A 154 5.84 0.10 -6.49
N GLY A 155 7.10 0.16 -6.94
CA GLY A 155 8.23 -0.55 -6.33
C GLY A 155 8.45 -1.97 -6.85
N TYR A 156 7.56 -2.49 -7.68
CA TYR A 156 7.65 -3.86 -8.19
C TYR A 156 7.09 -4.00 -9.62
N PRO A 157 7.44 -5.10 -10.32
CA PRO A 157 6.94 -5.34 -11.68
C PRO A 157 5.40 -5.46 -11.74
N PRO A 158 4.78 -5.26 -12.92
CA PRO A 158 3.32 -5.25 -13.08
C PRO A 158 2.65 -6.55 -12.61
N LYS A 159 3.32 -7.70 -12.76
CA LYS A 159 2.78 -8.98 -12.29
C LYS A 159 2.73 -9.08 -10.76
N VAL A 160 3.68 -8.45 -10.07
CA VAL A 160 3.65 -8.37 -8.60
C VAL A 160 2.56 -7.40 -8.16
N LEU A 161 2.42 -6.26 -8.84
CA LEU A 161 1.31 -5.32 -8.59
C LEU A 161 -0.05 -6.00 -8.71
N GLN A 162 -0.28 -6.70 -9.82
CA GLN A 162 -1.51 -7.46 -10.03
C GLN A 162 -1.79 -8.44 -8.88
N ARG A 163 -0.76 -9.17 -8.39
CA ARG A 163 -0.91 -10.09 -7.26
C ARG A 163 -1.30 -9.35 -5.98
N VAL A 164 -0.65 -8.24 -5.67
CA VAL A 164 -0.97 -7.40 -4.48
C VAL A 164 -2.39 -6.86 -4.56
N LEU A 165 -2.79 -6.28 -5.70
CA LEU A 165 -4.14 -5.73 -5.89
C LEU A 165 -5.22 -6.80 -5.81
N ARG A 166 -4.92 -8.00 -6.30
CA ARG A 166 -5.80 -9.17 -6.19
C ARG A 166 -5.96 -9.63 -4.74
N PHE A 167 -4.87 -9.71 -4.00
CA PHE A 167 -4.88 -10.05 -2.59
C PHE A 167 -5.67 -9.04 -1.76
N ASP A 168 -5.44 -7.75 -1.99
CA ASP A 168 -6.18 -6.64 -1.39
C ASP A 168 -7.69 -6.73 -1.69
N ALA A 169 -8.08 -7.04 -2.92
CA ALA A 169 -9.48 -7.30 -3.28
C ALA A 169 -10.07 -8.50 -2.53
N ALA A 170 -9.33 -9.62 -2.44
CA ALA A 170 -9.76 -10.79 -1.70
C ALA A 170 -9.97 -10.51 -0.20
N LEU A 171 -9.08 -9.73 0.41
CA LEU A 171 -9.24 -9.30 1.79
C LEU A 171 -10.52 -8.49 1.99
N ARG A 172 -10.79 -7.51 1.13
CA ARG A 172 -12.03 -6.71 1.21
C ARG A 172 -13.28 -7.58 1.10
N LEU A 173 -13.30 -8.54 0.18
CA LEU A 173 -14.42 -9.47 0.02
C LEU A 173 -14.59 -10.37 1.24
N ALA A 174 -13.49 -10.88 1.79
CA ALA A 174 -13.51 -11.73 2.98
C ALA A 174 -13.96 -10.95 4.23
N TRP A 175 -13.54 -9.69 4.40
CA TRP A 175 -14.02 -8.79 5.46
C TRP A 175 -15.52 -8.49 5.37
N ARG A 176 -16.10 -8.53 4.16
CA ARG A 176 -17.54 -8.44 3.94
C ARG A 176 -18.28 -9.76 4.24
N GLY A 177 -17.58 -10.80 4.66
CA GLY A 177 -18.15 -12.09 5.07
C GLY A 177 -18.43 -13.06 3.93
N LEU A 178 -17.89 -12.83 2.72
CA LEU A 178 -18.09 -13.77 1.62
C LEU A 178 -17.42 -15.12 1.92
N PRO A 179 -18.05 -16.25 1.53
CA PRO A 179 -17.41 -17.57 1.58
C PRO A 179 -16.12 -17.60 0.77
N PHE A 180 -15.08 -18.27 1.26
CA PHE A 180 -13.75 -18.23 0.63
C PHE A 180 -13.71 -18.77 -0.81
N ALA A 181 -14.61 -19.68 -1.18
CA ALA A 181 -14.77 -20.10 -2.57
C ALA A 181 -15.27 -18.96 -3.47
N ALA A 182 -16.25 -18.18 -3.01
CA ALA A 182 -16.72 -16.99 -3.71
C ALA A 182 -15.64 -15.90 -3.75
N VAL A 183 -14.93 -15.66 -2.64
CA VAL A 183 -13.78 -14.74 -2.60
C VAL A 183 -12.74 -15.12 -3.65
N ALA A 184 -12.44 -16.42 -3.80
CA ALA A 184 -11.48 -16.90 -4.79
C ALA A 184 -11.94 -16.57 -6.21
N ALA A 185 -13.18 -16.90 -6.57
CA ALA A 185 -13.73 -16.65 -7.90
C ALA A 185 -13.78 -15.15 -8.23
N GLU A 186 -14.36 -14.34 -7.34
CA GLU A 186 -14.55 -12.90 -7.53
C GLU A 186 -13.23 -12.11 -7.57
N ALA A 187 -12.22 -12.55 -6.82
CA ALA A 187 -10.89 -11.96 -6.89
C ALA A 187 -10.03 -12.55 -8.02
N GLY A 188 -10.53 -13.47 -8.86
CA GLY A 188 -9.78 -14.01 -9.99
C GLY A 188 -8.66 -14.99 -9.61
N TYR A 189 -8.87 -15.78 -8.56
CA TYR A 189 -8.12 -17.00 -8.28
C TYR A 189 -8.79 -18.20 -8.96
N ALA A 190 -8.00 -19.18 -9.37
CA ALA A 190 -8.49 -20.40 -10.01
C ALA A 190 -9.41 -21.22 -9.08
N ASP A 191 -9.08 -21.27 -7.79
CA ASP A 191 -9.82 -21.98 -6.76
C ASP A 191 -9.42 -21.46 -5.35
N GLN A 192 -10.10 -21.97 -4.32
CA GLN A 192 -9.82 -21.63 -2.93
C GLN A 192 -8.41 -22.06 -2.47
N ALA A 193 -7.85 -23.13 -3.01
CA ALA A 193 -6.50 -23.59 -2.65
C ALA A 193 -5.42 -22.65 -3.20
N HIS A 194 -5.60 -22.11 -4.41
CA HIS A 194 -4.78 -21.07 -5.00
C HIS A 194 -4.84 -19.80 -4.17
N LEU A 195 -6.04 -19.32 -3.81
CA LEU A 195 -6.21 -18.20 -2.88
C LEU A 195 -5.44 -18.45 -1.57
N ALA A 196 -5.61 -19.62 -0.96
CA ALA A 196 -4.96 -19.95 0.31
C ALA A 196 -3.42 -19.98 0.22
N ARG A 197 -2.85 -20.43 -0.91
CA ARG A 197 -1.40 -20.40 -1.16
C ARG A 197 -0.89 -18.97 -1.30
N GLU A 198 -1.58 -18.14 -2.08
CA GLU A 198 -1.19 -16.74 -2.30
C GLU A 198 -1.31 -15.91 -1.02
N VAL A 199 -2.39 -16.09 -0.24
CA VAL A 199 -2.55 -15.42 1.05
C VAL A 199 -1.44 -15.82 2.02
N ARG A 200 -1.08 -17.11 2.11
CA ARG A 200 0.05 -17.53 2.96
C ARG A 200 1.37 -16.93 2.48
N ALA A 201 1.59 -16.86 1.17
CA ALA A 201 2.82 -16.30 0.61
C ALA A 201 2.98 -14.80 0.90
N MET A 202 1.88 -14.02 0.85
CA MET A 202 1.90 -12.58 1.10
C MET A 202 1.75 -12.24 2.59
N ALA A 203 0.86 -12.90 3.32
CA ALA A 203 0.54 -12.52 4.70
C ALA A 203 1.29 -13.34 5.77
N GLY A 204 1.83 -14.49 5.40
CA GLY A 204 2.45 -15.45 6.33
C GLY A 204 1.44 -16.25 7.17
N VAL A 205 0.13 -15.98 7.02
CA VAL A 205 -0.95 -16.63 7.77
C VAL A 205 -2.14 -16.93 6.86
N PRO A 206 -3.05 -17.84 7.23
CA PRO A 206 -4.28 -18.09 6.47
C PRO A 206 -5.23 -16.89 6.46
N LEU A 207 -6.07 -16.79 5.41
CA LEU A 207 -7.05 -15.71 5.24
C LEU A 207 -7.97 -15.55 6.46
N GLY A 208 -8.45 -16.66 7.01
CA GLY A 208 -9.31 -16.67 8.20
C GLY A 208 -8.67 -16.09 9.45
N GLN A 209 -7.34 -15.95 9.52
CA GLN A 209 -6.67 -15.28 10.63
C GLN A 209 -6.56 -13.76 10.41
N LEU A 210 -6.58 -13.30 9.16
CA LEU A 210 -6.50 -11.87 8.82
C LEU A 210 -7.81 -11.12 9.01
N ILE A 211 -8.93 -11.82 8.89
CA ILE A 211 -10.28 -11.24 9.02
C ILE A 211 -10.89 -11.43 10.42
N ARG A 212 -10.12 -11.99 11.35
CA ARG A 212 -10.55 -12.05 12.75
C ARG A 212 -10.33 -10.67 13.38
N PRO A 213 -11.35 -10.12 14.08
CA PRO A 213 -11.23 -8.83 14.77
C PRO A 213 -10.16 -8.85 15.87
#